data_AF-A0A9D1CIU1-F1
#
_entry.id   AF-A0A9D1CIU1-F1
#
_cell.length_a   1.000
_cell.length_b   1.000
_cell.length_c   1.000
_cell.angle_alpha   90.00
_cell.angle_beta   90.00
_cell.angle_gamma   90.00
#
_symmetry.space_group_name_H-M   'P 1'
#
loop_
_entity.id
_entity.type
_entity.pdbx_description
1 polymer ?
#
loop_
_entity_poly.entity_id
_entity_poly.type
_entity_poly.pdbx_seq_one_letter_code
_entity_poly.pdbx_strand_id
1 'polypeptide(L)'
;MDSDMFTLIAEMEAHLENCKKVPFTNQYMVDRDALIALAQQMRDVMPEAIKEANRILKQESRIMQDAKKHYDNLVAEAEAKAKSLRMESQQRAEALATSSRQQADELLAESHRRADEMLNAAERKAEELVSQTAVMTRAEQQANEMLANARGEAQRLRMMALDHCTEMFKRAEDEAITVANELRDARMQLDQER
;
A
#
# COMPACT_ATOMS: atom_id res chain seq x y z
N MET A 1 -0.94 66.78 -40.27
CA MET A 1 0.26 66.27 -40.98
C MET A 1 -0.13 65.47 -42.21
N ASP A 2 -0.75 64.29 -42.11
CA ASP A 2 -1.23 63.59 -43.34
C ASP A 2 -2.24 64.44 -44.12
N SER A 3 -3.14 65.12 -43.43
CA SER A 3 -4.13 66.02 -44.05
C SER A 3 -3.50 67.15 -44.87
N ASP A 4 -2.32 67.65 -44.52
CA ASP A 4 -1.77 68.88 -45.11
C ASP A 4 -1.12 68.59 -46.48
N MET A 5 -0.45 67.44 -46.62
CA MET A 5 0.14 67.01 -47.89
C MET A 5 -0.94 66.61 -48.91
N PHE A 6 -1.96 65.86 -48.48
CA PHE A 6 -3.08 65.49 -49.36
C PHE A 6 -3.92 66.71 -49.75
N THR A 7 -4.03 67.71 -48.87
CA THR A 7 -4.69 68.98 -49.21
C THR A 7 -3.87 69.78 -50.24
N LEU A 8 -2.54 69.86 -50.09
CA LEU A 8 -1.67 70.53 -51.08
C LEU A 8 -1.70 69.85 -52.46
N ILE A 9 -1.76 68.52 -52.50
CA ILE A 9 -1.92 67.77 -53.76
C ILE A 9 -3.29 68.06 -54.36
N ALA A 10 -4.37 67.99 -53.57
CA ALA A 10 -5.72 68.28 -54.04
C ALA A 10 -5.89 69.74 -54.51
N GLU A 11 -5.22 70.70 -53.86
CA GLU A 11 -5.18 72.11 -54.29
C GLU A 11 -4.42 72.27 -55.60
N MET A 12 -3.30 71.58 -55.76
CA MET A 12 -2.54 71.59 -57.02
C MET A 12 -3.35 70.95 -58.17
N GLU A 13 -4.05 69.85 -57.90
CA GLU A 13 -4.96 69.20 -58.85
C GLU A 13 -6.12 70.14 -59.24
N ALA A 14 -6.78 70.77 -58.26
CA ALA A 14 -7.86 71.73 -58.50
C ALA A 14 -7.39 72.96 -59.29
N HIS A 15 -6.14 73.41 -59.08
CA HIS A 15 -5.57 74.51 -59.87
C HIS A 15 -5.30 74.08 -61.30
N LEU A 16 -4.79 72.86 -61.52
CA LEU A 16 -4.55 72.30 -62.84
C LEU A 16 -5.85 72.06 -63.63
N GLU A 17 -6.92 71.62 -62.96
CA GLU A 17 -8.25 71.44 -63.58
C GLU A 17 -8.87 72.76 -64.06
N ASN A 18 -8.63 73.87 -63.34
CA ASN A 18 -9.19 75.18 -63.66
C ASN A 18 -8.31 76.02 -64.62
N CYS A 19 -7.24 75.45 -65.16
CA CYS A 19 -6.36 76.15 -66.09
C CYS A 19 -7.05 76.45 -67.43
N LYS A 20 -6.82 77.65 -67.97
CA LYS A 20 -7.42 78.07 -69.25
C LYS A 20 -6.66 77.42 -70.41
N LYS A 21 -7.35 76.70 -71.29
CA LYS A 21 -6.74 76.18 -72.52
C LYS A 21 -6.35 77.33 -73.45
N VAL A 22 -5.15 77.26 -74.00
CA VAL A 22 -4.66 78.25 -74.98
C VAL A 22 -5.29 77.95 -76.34
N PRO A 23 -5.91 78.94 -77.03
CA PRO A 23 -6.55 78.72 -78.33
C PRO A 23 -5.59 78.15 -79.38
N PHE A 24 -6.08 77.22 -80.20
CA PHE A 24 -5.33 76.54 -81.27
C PHE A 24 -4.12 75.71 -80.81
N THR A 25 -3.95 75.45 -79.50
CA THR A 25 -2.94 74.52 -78.97
C THR A 25 -3.58 73.50 -78.02
N ASN A 26 -2.82 72.46 -77.66
CA ASN A 26 -3.17 71.53 -76.57
C ASN A 26 -2.53 71.90 -75.23
N GLN A 27 -2.09 73.15 -75.08
CA GLN A 27 -1.46 73.66 -73.87
C GLN A 27 -2.47 74.36 -72.96
N TYR A 28 -2.25 74.27 -71.66
CA TYR A 28 -3.04 74.92 -70.63
C TYR A 28 -2.20 76.00 -69.96
N MET A 29 -2.81 77.18 -69.78
CA MET A 29 -2.19 78.31 -69.12
C MET A 29 -2.26 78.08 -67.62
N VAL A 30 -1.09 77.97 -67.00
CA VAL A 30 -0.95 77.74 -65.55
C VAL A 30 -0.24 78.94 -64.93
N ASP A 31 -0.67 79.32 -63.73
CA ASP A 31 0.06 80.27 -62.92
C ASP A 31 1.35 79.60 -62.40
N ARG A 32 2.47 80.00 -63.01
CA ARG A 32 3.79 79.47 -62.68
C ARG A 32 4.17 79.74 -61.22
N ASP A 33 3.82 80.90 -60.69
CA ASP A 33 4.24 81.30 -59.34
C ASP A 33 3.42 80.54 -58.29
N ALA A 34 2.13 80.34 -58.52
CA ALA A 34 1.28 79.49 -57.68
C ALA A 34 1.74 78.02 -57.67
N LEU A 35 2.09 77.46 -58.83
CA LEU A 35 2.51 76.06 -58.94
C LEU A 35 3.91 75.82 -58.32
N ILE A 36 4.81 76.79 -58.44
CA ILE A 36 6.10 76.75 -57.74
C ILE A 36 5.91 76.85 -56.23
N ALA A 37 5.00 77.70 -55.75
CA ALA A 37 4.71 77.84 -54.33
C ALA A 37 4.17 76.53 -53.72
N LEU A 38 3.22 75.88 -54.39
CA LEU A 38 2.68 74.57 -53.98
C LEU A 38 3.74 73.47 -53.98
N ALA A 39 4.59 73.41 -55.01
CA ALA A 39 5.70 72.46 -55.08
C ALA A 39 6.75 72.68 -53.98
N GLN A 40 6.99 73.94 -53.62
CA GLN A 40 7.91 74.30 -52.54
C GLN A 40 7.33 73.90 -51.17
N GLN A 41 6.03 74.17 -50.92
CA GLN A 41 5.35 73.75 -49.69
C GLN A 41 5.34 72.22 -49.54
N MET A 42 5.08 71.46 -50.62
CA MET A 42 5.22 70.00 -50.59
C MET A 42 6.65 69.56 -50.26
N ARG A 43 7.66 70.22 -50.84
CA ARG A 43 9.08 69.94 -50.54
C ARG A 43 9.44 70.24 -49.09
N ASP A 44 8.80 71.21 -48.46
CA ASP A 44 9.06 71.58 -47.07
C ASP A 44 8.36 70.62 -46.08
N VAL A 45 7.15 70.15 -46.40
CA VAL A 45 6.34 69.26 -45.53
C VAL A 45 6.76 67.78 -45.66
N MET A 46 7.16 67.33 -46.84
CA MET A 46 7.47 65.92 -47.13
C MET A 46 8.63 65.33 -46.28
N PRO A 47 9.76 66.03 -46.03
CA PRO A 47 10.84 65.52 -45.21
C PRO A 47 10.43 65.25 -43.76
N GLU A 48 9.57 66.08 -43.18
CA GLU A 48 9.08 65.91 -41.81
C GLU A 48 8.12 64.72 -41.70
N ALA A 49 7.24 64.53 -42.69
CA ALA A 49 6.39 63.33 -42.76
C ALA A 49 7.21 62.03 -42.85
N ILE A 50 8.27 62.02 -43.68
CA ILE A 50 9.18 60.87 -43.80
C ILE A 50 9.98 60.63 -42.51
N LYS A 51 10.44 61.69 -41.84
CA LYS A 51 11.12 61.56 -40.54
C LYS A 51 10.21 60.94 -39.48
N GLU A 52 8.97 61.40 -39.37
CA GLU A 52 8.04 60.86 -38.38
C GLU A 52 7.66 59.40 -38.71
N ALA A 53 7.43 59.06 -39.98
CA ALA A 53 7.19 57.68 -40.39
C ALA A 53 8.37 56.75 -40.01
N ASN A 54 9.61 57.17 -40.27
CA ASN A 54 10.80 56.42 -39.86
C ASN A 54 10.94 56.31 -38.33
N ARG A 55 10.55 57.34 -37.59
CA ARG A 55 10.54 57.33 -36.13
C ARG A 55 9.54 56.31 -35.59
N ILE A 56 8.32 56.27 -36.16
CA ILE A 56 7.28 55.30 -35.80
C ILE A 56 7.75 53.88 -36.10
N LEU A 57 8.29 53.61 -37.30
CA LEU A 57 8.84 52.28 -37.66
C LEU A 57 9.96 51.84 -36.71
N LYS A 58 10.82 52.77 -36.31
CA LYS A 58 11.89 52.49 -35.33
C LYS A 58 11.34 52.25 -33.92
N GLN A 59 10.29 52.94 -33.51
CA GLN A 59 9.61 52.64 -32.24
C GLN A 59 8.90 51.29 -32.28
N GLU A 60 8.20 50.97 -33.36
CA GLU A 60 7.51 49.69 -33.54
C GLU A 60 8.49 48.52 -33.44
N SER A 61 9.60 48.56 -34.20
CA SER A 61 10.64 47.52 -34.15
C SER A 61 11.23 47.34 -32.75
N ARG A 62 11.41 48.42 -31.99
CA ARG A 62 11.83 48.35 -30.58
C ARG A 62 10.78 47.67 -29.71
N ILE A 63 9.53 48.10 -29.82
CA ILE A 63 8.41 47.53 -29.06
C ILE A 63 8.28 46.03 -29.35
N MET A 64 8.37 45.63 -30.61
CA MET A 64 8.31 44.23 -31.02
C MET A 64 9.48 43.42 -30.47
N GLN A 65 10.69 43.99 -30.46
CA GLN A 65 11.85 43.33 -29.87
C GLN A 65 11.72 43.16 -28.35
N ASP A 66 11.24 44.18 -27.65
CA ASP A 66 11.04 44.13 -26.20
C ASP A 66 9.90 43.17 -25.84
N ALA A 67 8.79 43.19 -26.57
CA ALA A 67 7.69 42.24 -26.41
C ALA A 67 8.16 40.80 -26.63
N LYS A 68 8.98 40.55 -27.67
CA LYS A 68 9.57 39.23 -27.92
C LYS A 68 10.45 38.77 -26.77
N LYS A 69 11.34 39.64 -26.26
CA LYS A 69 12.16 39.32 -25.08
C LYS A 69 11.32 39.02 -23.84
N HIS A 70 10.28 39.82 -23.59
CA HIS A 70 9.38 39.58 -22.47
C HIS A 70 8.66 38.23 -22.60
N TYR A 71 8.21 37.88 -23.79
CA TYR A 71 7.60 36.59 -24.07
C TYR A 71 8.58 35.43 -23.83
N ASP A 72 9.79 35.52 -24.39
CA ASP A 72 10.82 34.48 -24.24
C ASP A 72 11.20 34.28 -22.76
N ASN A 73 11.33 35.38 -22.00
CA ASN A 73 11.60 35.33 -20.56
C ASN A 73 10.43 34.71 -19.79
N LEU A 74 9.19 35.07 -20.10
CA LEU A 74 8.00 34.53 -19.45
C LEU A 74 7.88 33.02 -19.68
N VAL A 75 8.13 32.56 -20.91
CA VAL A 75 8.12 31.14 -21.25
C VAL A 75 9.23 30.41 -20.50
N ALA A 76 10.45 30.95 -20.48
CA ALA A 76 11.57 30.35 -19.76
C ALA A 76 11.29 30.24 -18.24
N GLU A 77 10.69 31.25 -17.63
CA GLU A 77 10.32 31.23 -16.22
C GLU A 77 9.20 30.22 -15.93
N ALA A 78 8.17 30.19 -16.78
CA ALA A 78 7.07 29.22 -16.66
C ALA A 78 7.58 27.78 -16.81
N GLU A 79 8.47 27.51 -17.76
CA GLU A 79 9.10 26.21 -17.94
C GLU A 79 10.00 25.82 -16.76
N ALA A 80 10.79 26.76 -16.24
CA ALA A 80 11.63 26.52 -15.07
C ALA A 80 10.78 26.16 -13.84
N LYS A 81 9.68 26.89 -13.62
CA LYS A 81 8.74 26.64 -12.52
C LYS A 81 7.97 25.33 -12.71
N ALA A 82 7.56 25.01 -13.93
CA ALA A 82 6.92 23.73 -14.23
C ALA A 82 7.90 22.56 -14.00
N LYS A 83 9.17 22.72 -14.37
CA LYS A 83 10.21 21.72 -14.16
C LYS A 83 10.50 21.51 -12.68
N SER A 84 10.64 22.58 -11.89
CA SER A 84 10.88 22.45 -10.44
C SER A 84 9.70 21.79 -9.73
N LEU A 85 8.46 22.17 -10.07
CA LEU A 85 7.25 21.58 -9.50
C LEU A 85 7.12 20.09 -9.86
N ARG A 86 7.44 19.72 -11.10
CA ARG A 86 7.47 18.31 -11.53
C ARG A 86 8.53 17.53 -10.76
N MET A 87 9.74 18.08 -10.63
CA MET A 87 10.83 17.43 -9.90
C MET A 87 10.47 17.25 -8.42
N GLU A 88 9.91 18.27 -7.77
CA GLU A 88 9.44 18.19 -6.39
C GLU A 88 8.30 17.18 -6.22
N SER A 89 7.31 17.20 -7.12
CA SER A 89 6.19 16.25 -7.09
C SER A 89 6.68 14.81 -7.30
N GLN A 90 7.65 14.60 -8.20
CA GLN A 90 8.24 13.31 -8.46
C GLN A 90 9.04 12.82 -7.24
N GLN A 91 9.88 13.66 -6.63
CA GLN A 91 10.61 13.32 -5.41
C GLN A 91 9.66 12.98 -4.25
N ARG A 92 8.59 13.75 -4.07
CA ARG A 92 7.56 13.47 -3.06
C ARG A 92 6.85 12.14 -3.34
N ALA A 93 6.51 11.85 -4.59
CA ALA A 93 5.88 10.60 -4.98
C ALA A 93 6.82 9.40 -4.75
N GLU A 94 8.10 9.53 -5.09
CA GLU A 94 9.12 8.50 -4.85
C GLU A 94 9.36 8.25 -3.36
N ALA A 95 9.44 9.31 -2.54
CA ALA A 95 9.56 9.20 -1.09
C ALA A 95 8.32 8.53 -0.46
N LEU A 96 7.12 8.88 -0.91
CA LEU A 96 5.88 8.27 -0.46
C LEU A 96 5.82 6.79 -0.87
N ALA A 97 6.19 6.46 -2.11
CA ALA A 97 6.22 5.08 -2.59
C ALA A 97 7.24 4.23 -1.80
N THR A 98 8.41 4.79 -1.51
CA THR A 98 9.47 4.11 -0.74
C THR A 98 9.04 3.88 0.71
N SER A 99 8.52 4.91 1.39
CA SER A 99 8.02 4.77 2.76
C SER A 99 6.83 3.81 2.86
N SER A 100 5.92 3.82 1.88
CA SER A 100 4.80 2.88 1.82
C SER A 100 5.27 1.43 1.63
N ARG A 101 6.28 1.20 0.78
CA ARG A 101 6.90 -0.13 0.62
C ARG A 101 7.56 -0.59 1.91
N GLN A 102 8.33 0.28 2.56
CA GLN A 102 8.98 -0.05 3.82
C GLN A 102 7.95 -0.42 4.91
N GLN A 103 6.87 0.35 5.05
CA GLN A 103 5.79 0.03 6.00
C GLN A 103 5.10 -1.29 5.67
N ALA A 104 4.88 -1.59 4.39
CA ALA A 104 4.32 -2.86 3.96
C ALA A 104 5.25 -4.04 4.31
N ASP A 105 6.54 -3.90 4.05
CA ASP A 105 7.55 -4.93 4.36
C ASP A 105 7.67 -5.15 5.88
N GLU A 106 7.67 -4.09 6.67
CA GLU A 106 7.65 -4.17 8.14
C GLU A 106 6.39 -4.86 8.66
N LEU A 107 5.22 -4.53 8.12
CA LEU A 107 3.95 -5.17 8.49
C LEU A 107 3.93 -6.65 8.12
N LEU A 108 4.45 -7.03 6.96
CA LEU A 108 4.58 -8.42 6.54
C LEU A 108 5.52 -9.18 7.47
N ALA A 109 6.70 -8.61 7.77
CA ALA A 109 7.66 -9.23 8.67
C ALA A 109 7.09 -9.42 10.09
N GLU A 110 6.37 -8.44 10.60
CA GLU A 110 5.66 -8.53 11.88
C GLU A 110 4.57 -9.61 11.85
N SER A 111 3.78 -9.67 10.77
CA SER A 111 2.72 -10.66 10.60
C SER A 111 3.28 -12.08 10.56
N HIS A 112 4.38 -12.29 9.84
CA HIS A 112 5.08 -13.58 9.82
C HIS A 112 5.60 -13.96 11.20
N ARG A 113 6.26 -13.04 11.91
CA ARG A 113 6.75 -13.30 13.27
C ARG A 113 5.62 -13.71 14.22
N ARG A 114 4.49 -13.02 14.17
CA ARG A 114 3.31 -13.36 14.98
C ARG A 114 2.72 -14.72 14.61
N ALA A 115 2.69 -15.06 13.32
CA ALA A 115 2.23 -16.36 12.86
C ALA A 115 3.14 -17.47 13.42
N ASP A 116 4.46 -17.30 13.34
CA ASP A 116 5.44 -18.25 13.87
C ASP A 116 5.32 -18.40 15.39
N GLU A 117 5.16 -17.30 16.12
CA GLU A 117 4.93 -17.32 17.57
C GLU A 117 3.64 -18.08 17.93
N MET A 118 2.57 -17.86 17.17
CA MET A 118 1.29 -18.54 17.37
C MET A 118 1.41 -20.05 17.09
N LEU A 119 2.10 -20.43 16.01
CA LEU A 119 2.36 -21.84 15.69
C LEU A 119 3.18 -22.52 16.80
N ASN A 120 4.28 -21.90 17.22
CA ASN A 120 5.11 -22.42 18.31
C ASN A 120 4.34 -22.51 19.65
N ALA A 121 3.42 -21.58 19.91
CA ALA A 121 2.56 -21.65 21.09
C ALA A 121 1.54 -22.80 20.98
N ALA A 122 0.95 -23.00 19.81
CA ALA A 122 0.01 -24.08 19.53
C ALA A 122 0.69 -25.46 19.64
N GLU A 123 1.89 -25.61 19.08
CA GLU A 123 2.69 -26.85 19.16
C GLU A 123 3.02 -27.21 20.61
N ARG A 124 3.57 -26.27 21.39
CA ARG A 124 3.84 -26.50 22.82
C ARG A 124 2.61 -26.93 23.60
N LYS A 125 1.46 -26.31 23.32
CA LYS A 125 0.20 -26.67 23.96
C LYS A 125 -0.29 -28.06 23.53
N ALA A 126 -0.10 -28.42 22.26
CA ALA A 126 -0.44 -29.75 21.76
C ALA A 126 0.43 -30.83 22.42
N GLU A 127 1.74 -30.61 22.52
CA GLU A 127 2.67 -31.50 23.22
C GLU A 127 2.29 -31.68 24.69
N GLU A 128 1.93 -30.59 25.37
CA GLU A 128 1.49 -30.64 26.76
C GLU A 128 0.24 -31.52 26.93
N LEU A 129 -0.79 -31.33 26.09
CA LEU A 129 -2.02 -32.12 26.12
C LEU A 129 -1.78 -33.60 25.81
N VAL A 130 -0.91 -33.90 24.84
CA VAL A 130 -0.52 -35.29 24.51
C VAL A 130 0.20 -35.93 25.69
N SER A 131 1.14 -35.22 26.32
CA SER A 131 1.86 -35.70 27.50
C SER A 131 0.92 -36.01 28.67
N GLN A 132 0.00 -35.09 28.98
CA GLN A 132 -1.01 -35.29 30.02
C GLN A 132 -1.88 -36.52 29.74
N THR A 133 -2.33 -36.69 28.50
CA THR A 133 -3.15 -37.83 28.08
C THR A 133 -2.37 -39.15 28.18
N ALA A 134 -1.10 -39.15 27.78
CA ALA A 134 -0.24 -40.33 27.88
C ALA A 134 0.01 -40.75 29.34
N VAL A 135 0.21 -39.79 30.24
CA VAL A 135 0.34 -40.04 31.69
C VAL A 135 -0.97 -40.63 32.24
N MET A 136 -2.12 -40.06 31.89
CA MET A 136 -3.42 -40.56 32.33
C MET A 136 -3.67 -41.99 31.85
N THR A 137 -3.44 -42.27 30.57
CA THR A 137 -3.60 -43.61 29.99
C THR A 137 -2.70 -44.64 30.68
N ARG A 138 -1.44 -44.27 30.96
CA ARG A 138 -0.50 -45.15 31.68
C ARG A 138 -0.94 -45.40 33.12
N ALA A 139 -1.43 -44.37 33.81
CA ALA A 139 -1.95 -44.50 35.17
C ALA A 139 -3.18 -45.42 35.22
N GLU A 140 -4.11 -45.29 34.26
CA GLU A 140 -5.26 -46.18 34.13
C GLU A 140 -4.85 -47.65 33.88
N GLN A 141 -3.88 -47.87 33.00
CA GLN A 141 -3.34 -49.22 32.74
C GLN A 141 -2.75 -49.82 34.02
N GLN A 142 -1.91 -49.08 34.75
CA GLN A 142 -1.31 -49.54 36.00
C GLN A 142 -2.38 -49.83 37.08
N ALA A 143 -3.40 -48.99 37.18
CA ALA A 143 -4.51 -49.20 38.11
C ALA A 143 -5.28 -50.49 37.77
N ASN A 144 -5.55 -50.73 36.48
CA ASN A 144 -6.25 -51.93 36.02
C ASN A 144 -5.43 -53.21 36.28
N GLU A 145 -4.12 -53.18 36.04
CA GLU A 145 -3.22 -54.30 36.36
C GLU A 145 -3.16 -54.57 37.86
N MET A 146 -3.08 -53.52 38.69
CA MET A 146 -3.10 -53.64 40.15
C MET A 146 -4.41 -54.25 40.65
N LEU A 147 -5.55 -53.81 40.10
CA LEU A 147 -6.86 -54.37 40.42
C LEU A 147 -6.97 -55.85 40.00
N ALA A 148 -6.45 -56.21 38.83
CA ALA A 148 -6.43 -57.59 38.36
C ALA A 148 -5.58 -58.48 39.27
N ASN A 149 -4.39 -58.02 39.64
CA ASN A 149 -3.50 -58.73 40.57
C ASN A 149 -4.11 -58.87 41.96
N ALA A 150 -4.67 -57.80 42.51
CA ALA A 150 -5.34 -57.84 43.81
C ALA A 150 -6.53 -58.80 43.82
N ARG A 151 -7.34 -58.81 42.74
CA ARG A 151 -8.44 -59.78 42.59
C ARG A 151 -7.92 -61.21 42.48
N GLY A 152 -6.86 -61.45 41.73
CA GLY A 152 -6.22 -62.76 41.60
C GLY A 152 -5.67 -63.27 42.94
N GLU A 153 -4.96 -62.42 43.68
CA GLU A 153 -4.40 -62.78 44.99
C GLU A 153 -5.50 -63.02 46.02
N ALA A 154 -6.56 -62.20 46.03
CA ALA A 154 -7.72 -62.41 46.89
C ALA A 154 -8.42 -63.75 46.58
N GLN A 155 -8.58 -64.12 45.30
CA GLN A 155 -9.11 -65.42 44.90
C GLN A 155 -8.20 -66.57 45.33
N ARG A 156 -6.88 -66.40 45.17
CA ARG A 156 -5.87 -67.39 45.59
C ARG A 156 -5.90 -67.62 47.10
N LEU A 157 -5.86 -66.54 47.89
CA LEU A 157 -5.97 -66.58 49.35
C LEU A 157 -7.27 -67.25 49.80
N ARG A 158 -8.39 -66.93 49.14
CA ARG A 158 -9.68 -67.56 49.42
C ARG A 158 -9.64 -69.06 49.17
N MET A 159 -9.03 -69.50 48.05
CA MET A 159 -8.89 -70.92 47.75
C MET A 159 -7.99 -71.64 48.76
N MET A 160 -6.83 -71.05 49.08
CA MET A 160 -5.92 -71.58 50.12
C MET A 160 -6.59 -71.71 51.48
N ALA A 161 -7.41 -70.71 51.89
CA ALA A 161 -8.15 -70.76 53.14
C ALA A 161 -9.20 -71.88 53.14
N LEU A 162 -9.94 -72.06 52.04
CA LEU A 162 -10.91 -73.15 51.89
C LEU A 162 -10.24 -74.53 51.91
N ASP A 163 -9.11 -74.68 51.22
CA ASP A 163 -8.33 -75.92 51.22
C ASP A 163 -7.82 -76.24 52.64
N HIS A 164 -7.29 -75.23 53.34
CA HIS A 164 -6.83 -75.39 54.72
C HIS A 164 -7.97 -75.76 55.67
N CYS A 165 -9.13 -75.11 55.57
CA CYS A 165 -10.32 -75.50 56.34
C CYS A 165 -10.73 -76.94 56.06
N THR A 166 -10.72 -77.37 54.80
CA THR A 166 -11.08 -78.74 54.39
C THR A 166 -10.12 -79.76 55.00
N GLU A 167 -8.82 -79.48 54.97
CA GLU A 167 -7.79 -80.34 55.58
C GLU A 167 -7.95 -80.41 57.11
N MET A 168 -8.25 -79.29 57.78
CA MET A 168 -8.53 -79.29 59.23
C MET A 168 -9.78 -80.10 59.56
N PHE A 169 -10.86 -79.97 58.79
CA PHE A 169 -12.07 -80.77 58.98
C PHE A 169 -11.80 -82.27 58.79
N LYS A 170 -11.03 -82.64 57.77
CA LYS A 170 -10.66 -84.03 57.53
C LYS A 170 -9.88 -84.63 58.71
N ARG A 171 -8.89 -83.90 59.24
CA ARG A 171 -8.15 -84.35 60.44
C ARG A 171 -9.04 -84.51 61.66
N ALA A 172 -9.94 -83.55 61.90
CA ALA A 172 -10.88 -83.65 63.01
C ALA A 172 -11.84 -84.84 62.86
N GLU A 173 -12.26 -85.16 61.64
CA GLU A 173 -13.06 -86.35 61.33
C GLU A 173 -12.27 -87.65 61.61
N ASP A 174 -11.03 -87.74 61.12
CA ASP A 174 -10.14 -88.89 61.34
C ASP A 174 -9.86 -89.11 62.86
N GLU A 175 -9.60 -88.04 63.61
CA GLU A 175 -9.44 -88.08 65.06
C GLU A 175 -10.73 -88.54 65.77
N ALA A 176 -11.89 -88.01 65.36
CA ALA A 176 -13.18 -88.40 65.93
C ALA A 176 -13.51 -89.88 65.68
N ILE A 177 -13.22 -90.39 64.49
CA ILE A 177 -13.36 -91.82 64.15
C ILE A 177 -12.44 -92.67 65.03
N THR A 178 -11.20 -92.23 65.24
CA THR A 178 -10.23 -92.93 66.10
C THR A 178 -10.76 -93.05 67.53
N VAL A 179 -11.18 -91.93 68.13
CA VAL A 179 -11.77 -91.90 69.49
C VAL A 179 -13.04 -92.76 69.57
N ALA A 180 -13.90 -92.73 68.55
CA ALA A 180 -15.10 -93.53 68.52
C ALA A 180 -14.80 -95.05 68.47
N ASN A 181 -13.76 -95.46 67.74
CA ASN A 181 -13.31 -96.86 67.69
C ASN A 181 -12.71 -97.28 69.04
N GLU A 182 -11.88 -96.46 69.66
CA GLU A 182 -11.32 -96.73 71.00
C GLU A 182 -12.44 -96.91 72.06
N LEU A 183 -13.46 -96.04 72.04
CA LEU A 183 -14.63 -96.18 72.92
C LEU A 183 -15.42 -97.46 72.65
N ARG A 184 -15.55 -97.86 71.38
CA ARG A 184 -16.22 -99.10 70.99
C ARG A 184 -15.46 -100.32 71.51
N ASP A 185 -14.14 -100.32 71.37
CA ASP A 185 -13.27 -101.38 71.85
C ASP A 185 -13.30 -101.47 73.39
N ALA A 186 -13.22 -100.33 74.08
CA ALA A 186 -13.37 -100.26 75.53
C ALA A 186 -14.74 -100.80 76.01
N ARG A 187 -15.81 -100.50 75.27
CA ARG A 187 -17.15 -101.06 75.57
C ARG A 187 -17.21 -102.58 75.36
N MET A 188 -16.59 -103.09 74.28
CA MET A 188 -16.55 -104.54 74.04
C MET A 188 -15.74 -105.28 75.11
N GLN A 189 -14.65 -104.70 75.61
CA GLN A 189 -13.88 -105.26 76.72
C GLN A 189 -14.71 -105.33 78.01
N LEU A 190 -15.46 -104.27 78.34
CA LEU A 190 -16.37 -104.26 79.50
C LEU A 190 -17.51 -105.30 79.39
N ASP A 191 -18.03 -105.54 78.19
CA ASP A 191 -19.06 -106.57 77.96
C ASP A 191 -18.49 -108.00 78.04
N GLN A 192 -17.18 -108.21 77.83
CA GLN A 192 -16.50 -109.51 77.99
C GLN A 192 -16.13 -109.85 79.45
N GLU A 193 -16.06 -108.85 80.33
CA GLU A 193 -15.76 -109.00 81.76
C GLU A 193 -17.02 -109.22 82.65
N ARG A 194 -18.21 -109.36 82.04
CA ARG A 194 -19.48 -109.71 82.73
C ARG A 194 -19.87 -111.16 82.49
#